data_AF-A0A974RXS2-F1
#
_entry.id   AF-A0A974RXS2-F1
#
_cell.length_a   1.000
_cell.length_b   1.000
_cell.length_c   1.000
_cell.angle_alpha   90.00
_cell.angle_beta   90.00
_cell.angle_gamma   90.00
#
_symmetry.space_group_name_H-M   'P 1'
#
loop_
_entity.id
_entity.type
_entity.pdbx_description
1 polymer ?
#
loop_
_entity_poly.entity_id
_entity_poly.type
_entity_poly.pdbx_seq_one_letter_code
_entity_poly.pdbx_strand_id
1 'polypeptide(L)'
;MYQIKTHDYSVSGRPKEFILPDVTELEGLFFILYPTHGDSIEYNLKKQQIIWYDPDTNTQQKADYKATSVRDGIYFIDYIFQEQSISIILDLINQTFTEVVGYLSNIPTAKAFKQFKPNIATIDLSIIQGSLDKPYEKQDLHNQTDELIGARFLYFSGFERVYEHIYLNQNHYTWHCLVGETAGLADTNPCHYYKIADKLYLLIWSRKRLPYMGLMLIDTNFLRADGKAYGYNQINTTDSMFNIHYSPYFSMINKPNIPYSIFLENMKNRLS
;
A
#
# COMPACT_ATOMS: atom_id res chain seq x y z
N MET A 1 30.35 5.84 -3.86
CA MET A 1 29.30 4.88 -4.29
C MET A 1 28.82 4.17 -3.02
N TYR A 2 27.66 4.54 -2.47
CA TYR A 2 27.08 3.81 -1.34
C TYR A 2 26.65 2.44 -1.84
N GLN A 3 27.38 1.39 -1.46
CA GLN A 3 26.87 0.02 -1.59
C GLN A 3 25.77 -0.11 -0.55
N ILE A 4 24.52 -0.01 -0.98
CA ILE A 4 23.38 -0.47 -0.17
C ILE A 4 23.62 -1.97 0.01
N LYS A 5 24.09 -2.38 1.19
CA LYS A 5 24.24 -3.80 1.48
C LYS A 5 22.82 -4.33 1.56
N THR A 6 22.54 -5.44 0.88
CA THR A 6 21.23 -6.10 0.89
C THR A 6 20.77 -6.55 2.29
N HIS A 7 21.61 -6.38 3.30
CA HIS A 7 21.29 -6.59 4.72
C HIS A 7 20.54 -5.41 5.35
N ASP A 8 20.45 -4.24 4.72
CA ASP A 8 19.84 -3.02 5.30
C ASP A 8 18.29 -3.02 5.35
N TYR A 9 17.65 -4.12 4.94
CA TYR A 9 16.20 -4.31 5.03
C TYR A 9 15.80 -5.42 6.02
N SER A 10 16.73 -5.89 6.84
CA SER A 10 16.44 -6.95 7.82
C SER A 10 15.22 -6.56 8.66
N VAL A 11 14.14 -7.33 8.49
CA VAL A 11 12.85 -7.19 9.18
C VAL A 11 12.99 -7.40 10.70
N SER A 12 14.13 -7.93 11.15
CA SER A 12 14.47 -8.10 12.56
C SER A 12 14.48 -6.76 13.30
N GLY A 13 13.69 -6.67 14.37
CA GLY A 13 13.67 -5.50 15.25
C GLY A 13 12.60 -4.44 14.93
N ARG A 14 11.60 -4.72 14.08
CA ARG A 14 10.43 -3.85 14.02
C ARG A 14 9.61 -3.98 15.31
N PRO A 15 9.32 -2.87 16.01
CA PRO A 15 8.52 -2.92 17.24
C PRO A 15 7.10 -3.38 16.89
N LYS A 16 6.77 -4.60 17.34
CA LYS A 16 5.49 -5.25 17.04
C LYS A 16 4.33 -4.61 17.82
N GLU A 17 4.64 -3.92 18.91
CA GLU A 17 3.67 -3.25 19.79
C GLU A 17 2.88 -2.13 19.10
N PHE A 18 3.37 -1.62 17.97
CA PHE A 18 2.63 -0.61 17.18
C PHE A 18 1.79 -1.22 16.08
N ILE A 19 1.91 -2.52 15.77
CA ILE A 19 1.07 -3.14 14.73
C ILE A 19 -0.34 -3.30 15.30
N LEU A 20 -1.36 -2.94 14.51
CA LEU A 20 -2.74 -3.14 14.92
C LEU A 20 -3.01 -4.65 15.17
N PRO A 21 -3.78 -4.97 16.23
CA PRO A 21 -4.17 -6.35 16.50
C PRO A 21 -5.08 -6.87 15.40
N ASP A 22 -5.10 -8.19 15.24
CA ASP A 22 -6.02 -8.81 14.29
C ASP A 22 -7.46 -8.62 14.74
N VAL A 23 -8.33 -8.27 13.79
CA VAL A 23 -9.78 -8.18 14.03
C VAL A 23 -10.38 -9.58 14.16
N THR A 24 -11.41 -9.71 14.99
CA THR A 24 -12.16 -10.97 15.16
C THR A 24 -13.56 -10.89 14.57
N GLU A 25 -14.02 -9.68 14.26
CA GLU A 25 -15.34 -9.35 13.73
C GLU A 25 -15.58 -9.93 12.33
N LEU A 26 -14.52 -10.26 11.60
CA LEU A 26 -14.60 -10.91 10.29
C LEU A 26 -14.68 -12.44 10.39
N GLU A 27 -14.46 -13.04 11.56
CA GLU A 27 -14.55 -14.50 11.73
C GLU A 27 -15.98 -14.99 11.49
N GLY A 28 -16.13 -15.90 10.54
CA GLY A 28 -17.42 -16.45 10.12
C GLY A 28 -18.13 -15.63 9.05
N LEU A 29 -17.58 -14.48 8.65
CA LEU A 29 -18.14 -13.64 7.59
C LEU A 29 -18.05 -14.37 6.24
N PHE A 30 -19.15 -14.31 5.49
CA PHE A 30 -19.20 -14.67 4.08
C PHE A 30 -19.60 -13.42 3.30
N PHE A 31 -18.90 -13.15 2.20
CA PHE A 31 -19.22 -12.04 1.32
C PHE A 31 -18.82 -12.33 -0.13
N ILE A 32 -19.42 -11.59 -1.05
CA ILE A 32 -19.16 -11.68 -2.48
C ILE A 32 -18.61 -10.33 -2.96
N LEU A 33 -17.44 -10.37 -3.60
CA LEU A 33 -16.89 -9.22 -4.28
C LEU A 33 -17.40 -9.18 -5.71
N TYR A 34 -18.04 -8.07 -6.09
CA TYR A 34 -18.50 -7.80 -7.46
C TYR A 34 -17.57 -6.76 -8.09
N PRO A 35 -16.49 -7.19 -8.77
CA PRO A 35 -15.53 -6.27 -9.35
C PRO A 35 -16.13 -5.49 -10.53
N THR A 36 -15.56 -4.32 -10.83
CA THR A 36 -15.94 -3.52 -12.00
C THR A 36 -15.70 -4.26 -13.32
N HIS A 37 -14.78 -5.22 -13.32
CA HIS A 37 -14.43 -6.10 -14.44
C HIS A 37 -14.04 -7.49 -13.91
N GLY A 38 -14.37 -8.55 -14.66
CA GLY A 38 -14.14 -9.92 -14.25
C GLY A 38 -15.36 -10.53 -13.55
N ASP A 39 -15.20 -11.78 -13.10
CA ASP A 39 -16.25 -12.52 -12.42
C ASP A 39 -16.32 -12.16 -10.92
N SER A 40 -17.50 -12.31 -10.33
CA SER A 40 -17.66 -12.15 -8.89
C SER A 40 -16.97 -13.28 -8.13
N ILE A 41 -16.35 -12.97 -7.00
CA ILE A 41 -15.62 -13.94 -6.19
C ILE A 41 -16.24 -14.02 -4.80
N GLU A 42 -16.59 -15.24 -4.39
CA GLU A 42 -17.09 -15.52 -3.05
C GLU A 42 -15.92 -15.75 -2.08
N TYR A 43 -15.99 -15.10 -0.92
CA TYR A 43 -15.03 -15.22 0.16
C TYR A 43 -15.70 -15.70 1.45
N ASN A 44 -15.01 -16.59 2.17
CA ASN A 44 -15.40 -17.07 3.48
C ASN A 44 -14.23 -16.93 4.45
N LEU A 45 -14.40 -16.07 5.45
CA LEU A 45 -13.38 -15.81 6.45
C LEU A 45 -13.63 -16.71 7.65
N LYS A 46 -12.68 -17.59 7.92
CA LYS A 46 -12.57 -18.32 9.18
C LYS A 46 -11.60 -17.57 10.09
N LYS A 47 -11.38 -18.09 11.30
CA LYS A 47 -10.56 -17.45 12.33
C LYS A 47 -9.20 -16.91 11.85
N GLN A 48 -8.50 -17.68 11.01
CA GLN A 48 -7.17 -17.31 10.48
C GLN A 48 -7.01 -17.70 9.00
N GLN A 49 -8.07 -18.22 8.38
CA GLN A 49 -8.03 -18.71 7.02
C GLN A 49 -9.09 -18.02 6.18
N ILE A 50 -8.66 -17.49 5.05
CA ILE A 50 -9.54 -16.99 4.01
C ILE A 50 -9.70 -18.08 2.96
N ILE A 51 -10.93 -18.33 2.55
CA ILE A 51 -11.30 -19.35 1.57
C ILE A 51 -12.05 -18.62 0.45
N TRP A 52 -11.69 -18.89 -0.80
CA TRP A 52 -12.38 -18.33 -1.95
C TRP A 52 -12.50 -19.36 -3.07
N TYR A 53 -13.39 -19.10 -4.01
CA TYR A 53 -13.49 -19.88 -5.23
C TYR A 53 -12.69 -19.20 -6.35
N ASP A 54 -11.74 -19.93 -6.92
CA ASP A 54 -10.98 -19.46 -8.07
C ASP A 54 -11.73 -19.81 -9.36
N PRO A 55 -12.26 -18.82 -10.09
CA PRO A 55 -13.02 -19.06 -11.32
C PRO A 55 -12.14 -19.60 -12.45
N ASP A 56 -10.84 -19.28 -12.47
CA ASP A 56 -9.92 -19.71 -13.53
C ASP A 56 -9.59 -21.20 -13.42
N THR A 57 -9.38 -21.68 -12.18
CA THR A 57 -9.08 -23.09 -11.92
C THR A 57 -10.31 -23.93 -11.60
N ASN A 58 -11.48 -23.29 -11.41
CA ASN A 58 -12.74 -23.91 -11.01
C ASN A 58 -12.59 -24.74 -9.71
N THR A 59 -11.78 -24.24 -8.77
CA THR A 59 -11.49 -24.91 -7.49
C THR A 59 -11.51 -23.96 -6.30
N GLN A 60 -11.84 -24.49 -5.13
CA GLN A 60 -11.72 -23.76 -3.88
C GLN A 60 -10.24 -23.62 -3.48
N GLN A 61 -9.83 -22.38 -3.18
CA GLN A 61 -8.51 -22.04 -2.65
C GLN A 61 -8.61 -21.60 -1.20
N LYS A 62 -7.45 -21.57 -0.52
CA LYS A 62 -7.34 -21.08 0.85
C LYS A 62 -5.95 -20.52 1.15
N ALA A 63 -5.89 -19.53 2.01
CA ALA A 63 -4.65 -18.96 2.53
C ALA A 63 -4.83 -18.52 3.99
N ASP A 64 -3.72 -18.42 4.72
CA ASP A 64 -3.71 -17.71 5.99
C ASP A 64 -3.75 -16.21 5.69
N TYR A 65 -4.52 -15.45 6.47
CA TYR A 65 -4.65 -14.01 6.29
C TYR A 65 -4.41 -13.25 7.59
N LYS A 66 -4.08 -11.97 7.44
CA LYS A 66 -4.14 -10.98 8.51
C LYS A 66 -5.24 -9.99 8.17
N ALA A 67 -6.04 -9.60 9.15
CA ALA A 67 -6.99 -8.52 9.01
C ALA A 67 -6.89 -7.53 10.15
N THR A 68 -6.88 -6.25 9.82
CA THR A 68 -6.77 -5.14 10.77
C THR A 68 -7.82 -4.09 10.44
N SER A 69 -8.12 -3.20 11.39
CA SER A 69 -9.01 -2.07 11.16
C SER A 69 -8.44 -0.80 11.78
N VAL A 70 -8.08 0.15 10.92
CA VAL A 70 -7.64 1.50 11.35
C VAL A 70 -8.84 2.44 11.58
N ARG A 71 -10.00 2.09 11.02
CA ARG A 71 -11.25 2.83 11.09
C ARG A 71 -12.41 1.84 11.13
N ASP A 72 -13.27 1.96 12.14
CA ASP A 72 -14.44 1.10 12.32
C ASP A 72 -15.25 0.92 11.02
N GLY A 73 -15.63 -0.33 10.73
CA GLY A 73 -16.38 -0.70 9.53
C GLY A 73 -15.54 -0.80 8.24
N ILE A 74 -14.25 -0.44 8.29
CA ILE A 74 -13.31 -0.56 7.18
C ILE A 74 -12.16 -1.47 7.60
N TYR A 75 -11.91 -2.50 6.80
CA TYR A 75 -10.98 -3.57 7.13
C TYR A 75 -9.88 -3.68 6.08
N PHE A 76 -8.66 -3.89 6.53
CA PHE A 76 -7.52 -4.21 5.69
C PHE A 76 -7.20 -5.69 5.83
N ILE A 77 -7.59 -6.48 4.85
CA ILE A 77 -7.33 -7.92 4.76
C ILE A 77 -6.09 -8.10 3.87
N ASP A 78 -5.13 -8.91 4.30
CA ASP A 78 -3.91 -9.18 3.54
C ASP A 78 -3.52 -10.65 3.64
N TYR A 79 -3.14 -11.23 2.50
CA TYR A 79 -2.64 -12.59 2.43
C TYR A 79 -1.68 -12.79 1.24
N ILE A 80 -0.94 -13.90 1.28
CA ILE A 80 -0.06 -14.34 0.20
C ILE A 80 -0.62 -15.63 -0.39
N PHE A 81 -0.73 -15.70 -1.70
CA PHE A 81 -1.12 -16.92 -2.42
C PHE A 81 -0.30 -17.05 -3.71
N GLN A 82 0.35 -18.20 -3.93
CA GLN A 82 1.17 -18.47 -5.12
C GLN A 82 2.17 -17.33 -5.45
N GLU A 83 2.89 -16.83 -4.44
CA GLU A 83 3.83 -15.70 -4.58
C GLU A 83 3.18 -14.37 -4.99
N GLN A 84 1.87 -14.27 -5.03
CA GLN A 84 1.16 -13.01 -5.14
C GLN A 84 0.82 -12.49 -3.76
N SER A 85 0.88 -11.17 -3.61
CA SER A 85 0.33 -10.50 -2.45
C SER A 85 -1.00 -9.88 -2.79
N ILE A 86 -2.03 -10.27 -2.04
CA ILE A 86 -3.39 -9.81 -2.22
C ILE A 86 -3.77 -9.03 -0.97
N SER A 87 -4.16 -7.78 -1.16
CA SER A 87 -4.67 -6.94 -0.09
C SER A 87 -6.04 -6.38 -0.47
N ILE A 88 -7.03 -6.52 0.41
CA ILE A 88 -8.41 -6.06 0.20
C ILE A 88 -8.73 -5.00 1.25
N ILE A 89 -9.09 -3.81 0.80
CA ILE A 89 -9.76 -2.80 1.61
C ILE A 89 -11.25 -3.04 1.51
N LEU A 90 -11.83 -3.61 2.55
CA LEU A 90 -13.23 -3.96 2.64
C LEU A 90 -13.98 -2.86 3.42
N ASP A 91 -14.87 -2.12 2.74
CA ASP A 91 -15.70 -1.10 3.35
C ASP A 91 -17.14 -1.63 3.52
N LEU A 92 -17.47 -2.04 4.74
CA LEU A 92 -18.81 -2.55 5.07
C LEU A 92 -19.86 -1.44 5.17
N ILE A 93 -19.44 -0.18 5.35
CA ILE A 93 -20.34 0.96 5.51
C ILE A 93 -20.94 1.33 4.16
N ASN A 94 -20.08 1.47 3.15
CA ASN A 94 -20.48 1.85 1.80
C ASN A 94 -20.68 0.63 0.87
N GLN A 95 -20.47 -0.59 1.37
CA GLN A 95 -20.59 -1.85 0.62
C GLN A 95 -19.74 -1.85 -0.66
N THR A 96 -18.46 -1.53 -0.49
CA THR A 96 -17.50 -1.36 -1.58
C THR A 96 -16.14 -1.93 -1.20
N PHE A 97 -15.28 -2.14 -2.20
CA PHE A 97 -13.93 -2.63 -1.94
C PHE A 97 -12.88 -2.07 -2.89
N THR A 98 -11.63 -2.19 -2.47
CA THR A 98 -10.48 -2.12 -3.38
C THR A 98 -9.51 -3.24 -3.06
N GLU A 99 -9.31 -4.11 -4.04
CA GLU A 99 -8.33 -5.17 -4.00
C GLU A 99 -7.07 -4.72 -4.75
N VAL A 100 -5.92 -5.06 -4.18
CA VAL A 100 -4.61 -4.79 -4.76
C VAL A 100 -3.86 -6.10 -4.84
N VAL A 101 -3.57 -6.53 -6.05
CA VAL A 101 -2.80 -7.75 -6.33
C VAL A 101 -1.41 -7.35 -6.82
N GLY A 102 -0.41 -7.87 -6.15
CA GLY A 102 0.99 -7.62 -6.43
C GLY A 102 1.76 -8.88 -6.74
N TYR A 103 2.42 -8.89 -7.89
CA TYR A 103 3.33 -9.96 -8.29
C TYR A 103 4.71 -9.40 -8.63
N LEU A 104 5.77 -10.04 -8.15
CA LEU A 104 7.15 -9.62 -8.40
C LEU A 104 7.63 -10.28 -9.69
N SER A 105 7.37 -9.64 -10.84
CA SER A 105 7.41 -10.31 -12.15
C SER A 105 8.79 -10.44 -12.79
N ASN A 106 9.85 -9.82 -12.25
CA ASN A 106 11.21 -9.99 -12.76
C ASN A 106 12.26 -9.55 -11.73
N ILE A 107 13.22 -10.43 -11.40
CA ILE A 107 14.44 -10.00 -10.69
C ILE A 107 15.40 -9.36 -11.69
N PRO A 108 15.67 -8.04 -11.60
CA PRO A 108 16.65 -7.39 -12.44
C PRO A 108 18.05 -7.94 -12.16
N THR A 109 18.73 -8.42 -13.21
CA THR A 109 20.13 -8.87 -13.08
C THR A 109 21.01 -7.73 -12.56
N ALA A 110 22.09 -8.07 -11.83
CA ALA A 110 23.09 -7.09 -11.34
C ALA A 110 23.66 -6.17 -12.46
N LYS A 111 23.59 -6.61 -13.73
CA LYS A 111 23.98 -5.83 -14.92
C LYS A 111 22.93 -4.76 -15.28
N ALA A 112 21.64 -5.05 -15.15
CA ALA A 112 20.55 -4.08 -15.38
C ALA A 112 20.62 -2.91 -14.38
N PHE A 113 20.95 -3.20 -13.11
CA PHE A 113 21.19 -2.19 -12.08
C PHE A 113 22.32 -1.23 -12.42
N LYS A 114 23.48 -1.76 -12.84
CA LYS A 114 24.67 -0.95 -13.17
C LYS A 114 24.44 -0.03 -14.37
N GLN A 115 23.52 -0.38 -15.26
CA GLN A 115 23.25 0.37 -16.48
C GLN A 115 22.17 1.46 -16.32
N PHE A 116 21.62 1.65 -15.10
CA PHE A 116 20.51 2.60 -14.86
C PHE A 116 19.38 2.46 -15.88
N LYS A 117 19.12 1.23 -16.36
CA LYS A 117 18.00 1.01 -17.26
C LYS A 117 16.71 1.22 -16.46
N PRO A 118 15.74 2.01 -16.94
CA PRO A 118 14.54 2.36 -16.19
C PRO A 118 13.62 1.18 -15.84
N ASN A 119 13.89 -0.02 -16.36
CA ASN A 119 13.09 -1.23 -16.15
C ASN A 119 13.86 -2.22 -15.24
N ILE A 120 14.00 -1.84 -13.97
CA ILE A 120 14.60 -2.65 -12.90
C ILE A 120 13.44 -3.09 -12.00
N ALA A 121 13.23 -4.40 -11.83
CA ALA A 121 12.17 -5.01 -11.00
C ALA A 121 10.77 -4.42 -11.25
N THR A 122 10.06 -4.97 -12.21
CA THR A 122 8.64 -4.65 -12.40
C THR A 122 7.85 -5.41 -11.35
N ILE A 123 7.14 -4.65 -10.53
CA ILE A 123 5.98 -5.18 -9.82
C ILE A 123 4.83 -5.10 -10.79
N ASP A 124 4.24 -6.23 -11.10
CA ASP A 124 2.95 -6.26 -11.76
C ASP A 124 1.92 -5.95 -10.69
N LEU A 125 1.25 -4.82 -10.85
CA LEU A 125 0.26 -4.30 -9.92
C LEU A 125 -1.09 -4.28 -10.62
N SER A 126 -2.05 -5.03 -10.06
CA SER A 126 -3.46 -4.91 -10.42
C SER A 126 -4.21 -4.24 -9.27
N ILE A 127 -5.06 -3.27 -9.60
CA ILE A 127 -5.95 -2.62 -8.63
C ILE A 127 -7.36 -2.82 -9.14
N ILE A 128 -8.14 -3.58 -8.38
CA ILE A 128 -9.50 -3.97 -8.71
C ILE A 128 -10.42 -3.30 -7.71
N GLN A 129 -11.54 -2.78 -8.19
CA GLN A 129 -12.52 -2.07 -7.37
C GLN A 129 -13.88 -2.67 -7.67
N GLY A 130 -14.84 -2.46 -6.78
CA GLY A 130 -16.18 -2.97 -7.00
C GLY A 130 -17.06 -2.84 -5.77
N SER A 131 -18.21 -3.50 -5.83
CA SER A 131 -19.20 -3.51 -4.76
C SER A 131 -19.15 -4.80 -3.96
N LEU A 132 -19.63 -4.73 -2.72
CA LEU A 132 -19.73 -5.84 -1.79
C LEU A 132 -21.18 -6.34 -1.72
N ASP A 133 -21.40 -7.64 -1.89
CA ASP A 133 -22.70 -8.33 -1.76
C ASP A 133 -23.84 -7.80 -2.66
N LYS A 134 -23.51 -6.94 -3.62
CA LYS A 134 -24.44 -6.41 -4.62
C LYS A 134 -23.71 -6.14 -5.94
N PRO A 135 -24.41 -6.19 -7.08
CA PRO A 135 -23.87 -5.75 -8.36
C PRO A 135 -23.32 -4.32 -8.29
N TYR A 136 -22.27 -4.06 -9.06
CA TYR A 136 -21.54 -2.80 -9.02
C TYR A 136 -22.36 -1.59 -9.50
N GLU A 137 -22.29 -0.49 -8.73
CA GLU A 137 -22.73 0.86 -9.11
C GLU A 137 -21.56 1.87 -9.05
N LYS A 138 -21.40 2.71 -10.08
CA LYS A 138 -20.24 3.61 -10.24
C LYS A 138 -20.01 4.61 -9.11
N GLN A 139 -21.09 5.04 -8.47
CA GLN A 139 -21.06 6.03 -7.41
C GLN A 139 -20.46 5.53 -6.09
N ASP A 140 -20.35 4.21 -5.91
CA ASP A 140 -19.99 3.60 -4.64
C ASP A 140 -18.49 3.21 -4.57
N LEU A 141 -17.68 3.52 -5.59
CA LEU A 141 -16.28 3.10 -5.61
C LEU A 141 -15.38 3.98 -4.73
N HIS A 142 -14.34 3.37 -4.17
CA HIS A 142 -13.16 4.12 -3.76
C HIS A 142 -12.57 4.84 -4.98
N ASN A 143 -12.49 6.17 -4.97
CA ASN A 143 -12.07 6.93 -6.16
C ASN A 143 -10.62 7.40 -6.05
N GLN A 144 -9.94 7.54 -7.19
CA GLN A 144 -8.64 8.23 -7.21
C GLN A 144 -8.76 9.64 -6.61
N THR A 145 -7.72 10.09 -5.93
CA THR A 145 -7.76 11.35 -5.19
C THR A 145 -6.44 12.11 -5.20
N ASP A 146 -6.56 13.43 -5.18
CA ASP A 146 -5.44 14.37 -5.09
C ASP A 146 -5.33 15.00 -3.69
N GLU A 147 -6.16 14.56 -2.74
CA GLU A 147 -6.29 15.20 -1.43
C GLU A 147 -5.02 15.12 -0.57
N LEU A 148 -4.14 14.14 -0.80
CA LEU A 148 -2.85 14.06 -0.11
C LEU A 148 -1.76 14.91 -0.76
N ILE A 149 -1.92 15.32 -2.02
CA ILE A 149 -0.87 16.03 -2.78
C ILE A 149 -0.49 17.34 -2.07
N GLY A 150 0.83 17.57 -1.99
CA GLY A 150 1.45 18.68 -1.29
C GLY A 150 1.67 18.41 0.19
N ALA A 151 1.03 17.41 0.81
CA ALA A 151 1.23 17.15 2.22
C ALA A 151 2.60 16.50 2.49
N ARG A 152 3.17 16.83 3.66
CA ARG A 152 4.38 16.23 4.22
C ARG A 152 4.05 15.66 5.58
N PHE A 153 4.12 14.34 5.71
CA PHE A 153 3.80 13.62 6.95
C PHE A 153 5.05 12.99 7.55
N LEU A 154 5.11 12.99 8.88
CA LEU A 154 6.15 12.35 9.68
C LEU A 154 5.55 11.10 10.34
N TYR A 155 5.97 9.92 9.91
CA TYR A 155 5.56 8.62 10.41
C TYR A 155 6.54 8.10 11.45
N PHE A 156 6.01 7.52 12.53
CA PHE A 156 6.81 6.90 13.59
C PHE A 156 6.11 5.68 14.20
N SER A 157 6.92 4.67 14.50
CA SER A 157 6.53 3.46 15.25
C SER A 157 7.55 3.28 16.36
N GLY A 158 7.38 4.04 17.44
CA GLY A 158 8.40 4.20 18.47
C GLY A 158 9.56 5.13 18.04
N PHE A 159 10.62 5.16 18.84
CA PHE A 159 11.75 6.06 18.64
C PHE A 159 12.81 5.52 17.67
N GLU A 160 12.75 4.24 17.31
CA GLU A 160 13.81 3.58 16.53
C GLU A 160 13.63 3.72 15.02
N ARG A 161 12.41 4.05 14.55
CA ARG A 161 12.11 4.17 13.12
C ARG A 161 11.18 5.35 12.87
N VAL A 162 11.70 6.33 12.14
CA VAL A 162 10.99 7.55 11.79
C VAL A 162 11.22 7.83 10.30
N TYR A 163 10.13 8.00 9.56
CA TYR A 163 10.15 8.30 8.14
C TYR A 163 9.32 9.55 7.87
N GLU A 164 9.67 10.30 6.85
CA GLU A 164 8.76 11.29 6.29
C GLU A 164 8.33 10.91 4.88
N HIS A 165 7.06 11.16 4.57
CA HIS A 165 6.52 11.07 3.22
C HIS A 165 6.13 12.46 2.73
N ILE A 166 6.44 12.74 1.46
CA ILE A 166 6.04 13.96 0.75
C ILE A 166 5.27 13.52 -0.48
N TYR A 167 3.99 13.88 -0.57
CA TYR A 167 3.14 13.51 -1.70
C TYR A 167 3.26 14.56 -2.80
N LEU A 168 4.00 14.25 -3.86
CA LEU A 168 4.45 15.26 -4.81
C LEU A 168 3.39 15.62 -5.84
N ASN A 169 2.77 14.61 -6.43
CA ASN A 169 1.77 14.72 -7.49
C ASN A 169 0.97 13.42 -7.58
N GLN A 170 0.05 13.33 -8.54
CA GLN A 170 -0.87 12.20 -8.74
C GLN A 170 -0.18 10.83 -8.87
N ASN A 171 1.08 10.81 -9.32
CA ASN A 171 1.77 9.58 -9.71
C ASN A 171 3.04 9.32 -8.89
N HIS A 172 3.47 10.24 -8.01
CA HIS A 172 4.75 10.10 -7.30
C HIS A 172 4.72 10.68 -5.89
N TYR A 173 5.40 9.98 -4.98
CA TYR A 173 5.72 10.45 -3.64
C TYR A 173 7.20 10.22 -3.33
N THR A 174 7.73 10.98 -2.38
CA THR A 174 9.06 10.78 -1.81
C THR A 174 8.95 10.23 -0.39
N TRP A 175 9.77 9.25 -0.05
CA TRP A 175 10.03 8.86 1.34
C TRP A 175 11.46 9.24 1.73
N HIS A 176 11.68 9.54 3.00
CA HIS A 176 13.00 9.77 3.58
C HIS A 176 13.04 9.18 4.99
N CYS A 177 14.03 8.34 5.24
CA CYS A 177 14.27 7.74 6.55
C CYS A 177 15.06 8.72 7.43
N LEU A 178 14.45 9.20 8.50
CA LEU A 178 15.07 10.13 9.45
C LEU A 178 15.79 9.38 10.58
N VAL A 179 15.21 8.27 11.02
CA VAL A 179 15.76 7.42 12.09
C VAL A 179 15.53 5.95 11.71
N GLY A 180 16.55 5.11 11.93
CA GLY A 180 16.51 3.68 11.67
C GLY A 180 17.72 3.19 10.86
N GLU A 181 17.73 1.91 10.48
CA GLU A 181 18.83 1.26 9.74
C GLU A 181 19.15 1.94 8.40
N THR A 182 18.16 2.60 7.81
CA THR A 182 18.28 3.26 6.50
C THR A 182 18.32 4.78 6.62
N ALA A 183 18.66 5.32 7.80
CA ALA A 183 18.67 6.76 8.06
C ALA A 183 19.49 7.54 7.02
N GLY A 184 18.94 8.65 6.55
CA GLY A 184 19.50 9.48 5.48
C GLY A 184 19.21 8.99 4.06
N LEU A 185 18.67 7.76 3.88
CA LEU A 185 18.21 7.31 2.57
C LEU A 185 16.85 7.91 2.24
N ALA A 186 16.68 8.27 0.97
CA ALA A 186 15.44 8.77 0.40
C ALA A 186 15.31 8.31 -1.05
N ASP A 187 14.08 8.20 -1.55
CA ASP A 187 13.79 7.93 -2.96
C ASP A 187 12.39 8.43 -3.34
N THR A 188 12.17 8.63 -4.63
CA THR A 188 10.87 8.99 -5.19
C THR A 188 10.31 7.82 -6.00
N ASN A 189 9.11 7.38 -5.65
CA ASN A 189 8.53 6.17 -6.18
C ASN A 189 7.17 6.43 -6.84
N PRO A 190 6.85 5.70 -7.93
CA PRO A 190 5.50 5.69 -8.49
C PRO A 190 4.50 5.25 -7.43
N CYS A 191 3.33 5.87 -7.43
CA CYS A 191 2.28 5.55 -6.48
C CYS A 191 0.88 5.80 -7.04
N HIS A 192 -0.10 5.26 -6.33
CA HIS A 192 -1.53 5.48 -6.55
C HIS A 192 -2.16 5.93 -5.24
N TYR A 193 -3.15 6.82 -5.35
CA TYR A 193 -3.91 7.36 -4.23
C TYR A 193 -5.39 7.09 -4.44
N TYR A 194 -6.04 6.49 -3.45
CA TYR A 194 -7.49 6.30 -3.44
C TYR A 194 -8.09 6.90 -2.18
N LYS A 195 -9.22 7.57 -2.31
CA LYS A 195 -10.05 7.97 -1.18
C LYS A 195 -10.95 6.79 -0.83
N ILE A 196 -10.76 6.27 0.38
CA ILE A 196 -11.54 5.15 0.91
C ILE A 196 -12.78 5.70 1.61
N ALA A 197 -12.58 6.65 2.52
CA ALA A 197 -13.64 7.39 3.19
C ALA A 197 -13.21 8.83 3.44
N ASP A 198 -14.04 9.64 4.09
CA ASP A 198 -13.62 10.98 4.50
C ASP A 198 -12.38 10.90 5.41
N LYS A 199 -11.33 11.65 5.02
CA LYS A 199 -10.03 11.68 5.70
C LYS A 199 -9.30 10.34 5.81
N LEU A 200 -9.72 9.31 5.07
CA LEU A 200 -9.09 8.00 5.01
C LEU A 200 -8.68 7.68 3.58
N TYR A 201 -7.39 7.46 3.37
CA TYR A 201 -6.80 7.33 2.04
C TYR A 201 -5.96 6.07 1.94
N LEU A 202 -5.98 5.41 0.80
CA LEU A 202 -5.06 4.32 0.48
C LEU A 202 -3.94 4.85 -0.40
N LEU A 203 -2.70 4.69 0.06
CA LEU A 203 -1.48 4.87 -0.71
C LEU A 203 -0.96 3.49 -1.14
N ILE A 204 -0.70 3.31 -2.43
CA ILE A 204 -0.03 2.13 -2.98
C ILE A 204 1.23 2.61 -3.68
N TRP A 205 2.39 1.99 -3.45
CA TRP A 205 3.61 2.36 -4.15
C TRP A 205 4.46 1.15 -4.51
N SER A 206 5.27 1.32 -5.55
CA SER A 206 6.26 0.33 -5.98
C SER A 206 7.64 0.99 -6.13
N ARG A 207 8.71 0.32 -5.72
CA ARG A 207 10.06 0.89 -5.81
C ARG A 207 10.72 0.52 -7.13
N LYS A 208 11.39 1.47 -7.76
CA LYS A 208 12.10 1.27 -9.04
C LYS A 208 13.43 0.50 -8.90
N ARG A 209 14.01 0.48 -7.70
CA ARG A 209 15.35 -0.12 -7.46
C ARG A 209 15.30 -1.42 -6.69
N LEU A 210 14.17 -1.74 -6.07
CA LEU A 210 14.01 -2.97 -5.32
C LEU A 210 12.63 -3.51 -5.65
N PRO A 211 12.48 -4.82 -5.93
CA PRO A 211 11.17 -5.45 -6.08
C PRO A 211 10.45 -5.38 -4.73
N TYR A 212 9.78 -4.25 -4.52
CA TYR A 212 9.15 -3.85 -3.27
C TYR A 212 7.85 -3.10 -3.58
N MET A 213 6.76 -3.61 -3.02
CA MET A 213 5.44 -2.98 -3.00
C MET A 213 5.12 -2.57 -1.57
N GLY A 214 4.56 -1.38 -1.38
CA GLY A 214 3.95 -0.97 -0.13
C GLY A 214 2.51 -0.54 -0.32
N LEU A 215 1.71 -0.79 0.72
CA LEU A 215 0.35 -0.28 0.86
C LEU A 215 0.21 0.35 2.23
N MET A 216 -0.56 1.44 2.32
CA MET A 216 -0.85 2.11 3.58
C MET A 216 -2.21 2.80 3.52
N LEU A 217 -3.13 2.40 4.40
CA LEU A 217 -4.28 3.21 4.81
C LEU A 217 -3.79 4.32 5.73
N ILE A 218 -4.11 5.56 5.38
CA ILE A 218 -3.68 6.77 6.05
C ILE A 218 -4.93 7.46 6.57
N ASP A 219 -5.14 7.35 7.88
CA ASP A 219 -6.23 8.00 8.58
C ASP A 219 -5.78 9.36 9.12
N THR A 220 -6.13 10.42 8.39
CA THR A 220 -5.78 11.79 8.78
C THR A 220 -6.68 12.37 9.85
N ASN A 221 -7.79 11.69 10.19
CA ASN A 221 -8.63 12.07 11.33
C ASN A 221 -8.02 11.60 12.65
N PHE A 222 -7.49 10.37 12.68
CA PHE A 222 -6.87 9.77 13.86
C PHE A 222 -5.35 9.88 13.89
N LEU A 223 -4.72 10.41 12.84
CA LEU A 223 -3.27 10.49 12.67
C LEU A 223 -2.59 9.12 12.87
N ARG A 224 -3.26 8.10 12.32
CA ARG A 224 -2.90 6.69 12.43
C ARG A 224 -2.89 6.08 11.03
N ALA A 225 -1.91 5.25 10.76
CA ALA A 225 -1.88 4.50 9.51
C ALA A 225 -1.75 3.01 9.79
N ASP A 226 -2.13 2.23 8.79
CA ASP A 226 -2.01 0.78 8.81
C ASP A 226 -1.69 0.28 7.40
N GLY A 227 -0.83 -0.72 7.29
CA GLY A 227 -0.32 -1.10 6.00
C GLY A 227 0.66 -2.25 6.05
N LYS A 228 1.23 -2.54 4.87
CA LYS A 228 2.18 -3.62 4.71
C LYS A 228 3.19 -3.36 3.62
N ALA A 229 4.24 -4.14 3.62
CA ALA A 229 5.25 -4.17 2.59
C ALA A 229 5.51 -5.60 2.16
N TYR A 230 5.68 -5.76 0.85
CA TYR A 230 5.88 -7.04 0.21
C TYR A 230 7.04 -6.94 -0.78
N GLY A 231 7.95 -7.92 -0.77
CA GLY A 231 9.14 -7.88 -1.63
C GLY A 231 10.10 -9.02 -1.37
N TYR A 232 11.27 -8.99 -2.03
CA TYR A 232 12.38 -9.88 -1.74
C TYR A 232 13.37 -9.26 -0.76
N ASN A 233 13.89 -10.07 0.17
CA ASN A 233 14.93 -9.66 1.13
C ASN A 233 16.25 -9.30 0.43
N GLN A 234 16.49 -9.79 -0.79
CA GLN A 234 17.71 -9.57 -1.54
C GLN A 234 17.44 -9.24 -3.01
N ILE A 235 18.32 -8.42 -3.58
CA ILE A 235 18.18 -7.80 -4.91
C ILE A 235 18.27 -8.82 -6.06
N ASN A 236 18.82 -10.00 -5.82
CA ASN A 236 19.17 -10.98 -6.87
C ASN A 236 18.66 -12.40 -6.60
N THR A 237 17.77 -12.60 -5.62
CA THR A 237 17.26 -13.95 -5.30
C THR A 237 15.78 -13.89 -4.94
N THR A 238 15.04 -14.90 -5.39
CA THR A 238 13.63 -15.12 -5.02
C THR A 238 13.49 -15.93 -3.72
N ASP A 239 14.59 -16.46 -3.19
CA ASP A 239 14.60 -17.48 -2.13
C ASP A 239 14.07 -16.98 -0.78
N SER A 240 13.86 -15.68 -0.65
CA SER A 240 13.45 -15.07 0.62
C SER A 240 12.55 -13.86 0.37
N MET A 241 11.25 -14.12 0.27
CA MET A 241 10.21 -13.07 0.29
C MET A 241 9.92 -12.62 1.72
N PHE A 242 9.44 -11.38 1.85
CA PHE A 242 8.84 -10.87 3.08
C PHE A 242 7.44 -10.31 2.79
N ASN A 243 6.55 -10.46 3.76
CA ASN A 243 5.28 -9.74 3.82
C ASN A 243 5.11 -9.24 5.26
N ILE A 244 5.20 -7.93 5.46
CA ILE A 244 5.37 -7.34 6.79
C ILE A 244 4.39 -6.20 7.00
N HIS A 245 3.71 -6.23 8.13
CA HIS A 245 2.75 -5.20 8.51
C HIS A 245 3.42 -4.10 9.33
N TYR A 246 2.85 -2.91 9.27
CA TYR A 246 3.23 -1.77 10.09
C TYR A 246 2.03 -0.87 10.25
N SER A 247 1.86 -0.34 11.46
CA SER A 247 0.78 0.59 11.76
C SER A 247 1.35 1.80 12.50
N PRO A 248 2.02 2.74 11.81
CA PRO A 248 2.64 3.89 12.45
C PRO A 248 1.61 4.92 12.90
N TYR A 249 1.96 5.68 13.94
CA TYR A 249 1.36 7.00 14.14
C TYR A 249 2.02 7.99 13.19
N PHE A 250 1.38 9.12 12.94
CA PHE A 250 2.02 10.18 12.18
C PHE A 250 1.60 11.58 12.62
N SER A 251 2.28 12.59 12.07
CA SER A 251 1.91 13.99 12.22
C SER A 251 2.09 14.71 10.90
N MET A 252 1.22 15.67 10.61
CA MET A 252 1.38 16.53 9.44
C MET A 252 2.41 17.63 9.77
N ILE A 253 3.51 17.67 9.01
CA ILE A 253 4.52 18.73 9.10
C ILE A 253 3.98 20.00 8.42
N ASN A 254 3.54 19.87 7.18
CA ASN A 254 2.92 20.93 6.41
C ASN A 254 2.11 20.39 5.22
N LYS A 255 1.29 21.27 4.65
CA LYS A 255 0.67 21.09 3.34
C LYS A 255 0.56 22.49 2.70
N PRO A 256 1.40 22.84 1.71
CA PRO A 256 1.36 24.17 1.11
C PRO A 256 -0.01 24.40 0.45
N ASN A 257 -0.71 25.45 0.88
CA ASN A 257 -1.99 25.87 0.30
C ASN A 257 -1.81 26.76 -0.94
N ILE A 258 -0.76 26.54 -1.74
CA ILE A 258 -0.56 27.27 -2.99
C ILE A 258 -0.94 26.33 -4.13
N PRO A 259 -2.17 26.44 -4.68
CA PRO A 259 -2.51 25.78 -5.93
C PRO A 259 -1.46 26.09 -6.97
N TYR A 260 -1.04 25.08 -7.74
CA TYR A 260 -0.04 25.25 -8.79
C TYR A 260 -0.43 26.35 -9.79
N SER A 261 -1.73 26.55 -10.03
CA SER A 261 -2.28 27.66 -10.81
C SER A 261 -1.91 29.04 -10.24
N ILE A 262 -2.02 29.25 -8.93
CA ILE A 262 -1.64 30.51 -8.26
C ILE A 262 -0.13 30.71 -8.32
N PHE A 263 0.65 29.64 -8.17
CA PHE A 263 2.11 29.71 -8.37
C PHE A 263 2.47 30.13 -9.79
N LEU A 264 1.84 29.53 -10.81
CA LEU A 264 2.06 29.86 -12.22
C LEU A 264 1.64 31.30 -12.56
N GLU A 265 0.52 31.77 -12.01
CA GLU A 265 0.07 33.15 -12.18
C GLU A 265 1.05 34.15 -11.54
N ASN A 266 1.50 33.87 -10.31
CA ASN A 266 2.52 34.65 -9.64
C ASN A 266 3.85 34.67 -10.39
N MET A 267 4.23 33.56 -11.02
CA MET A 267 5.41 33.51 -11.90
C MET A 267 5.24 34.39 -13.14
N LYS A 268 4.08 34.32 -13.82
CA LYS A 268 3.79 35.18 -14.98
C LYS A 268 3.89 36.66 -14.62
N ASN A 269 3.32 37.06 -13.49
CA ASN A 269 3.33 38.45 -13.01
C ASN A 269 4.72 38.95 -12.57
N ARG A 270 5.67 38.05 -12.26
CA ARG A 270 7.05 38.41 -11.91
C ARG A 270 7.99 38.49 -13.12
N LEU A 271 7.59 37.88 -14.24
CA LEU A 271 8.36 37.85 -15.48
C LEU A 271 7.91 38.93 -16.49
N SER A 272 6.79 39.61 -16.21
CA SER A 272 6.31 40.81 -16.91
C SER A 272 6.85 42.08 -16.29
#